data_AF-A0A6P0J0B4-F1
#
_entry.id   AF-A0A6P0J0B4-F1
#
_cell.length_a   1.000
_cell.length_b   1.000
_cell.length_c   1.000
_cell.angle_alpha   90.00
_cell.angle_beta   90.00
_cell.angle_gamma   90.00
#
_symmetry.space_group_name_H-M   'P 1'
#
loop_
_entity.id
_entity.type
_entity.pdbx_description
1 polymer ?
#
loop_
_entity_poly.entity_id
_entity_poly.type
_entity_poly.pdbx_seq_one_letter_code
_entity_poly.pdbx_strand_id
1 'polypeptide(L)'
;RKNYFFRQTEVEQYIADYICNLPDAKTDPEALQLDSEAVLKSIEAQHGLLVERARGIYSFSHLTFQEYFTARKIVTTSNPEVLEQAMQNLATHITEVRWREVFLLALGILPSADSLLQLMKQQVDKLVARSHNLQKFLKSVNRRAILIQGSYKPVVMRAFFLANELSIDQDLSFLLCKEFQLNEDFDIDRLLNHVLNRAFDRTLNRVLLTTDIDIETDLTLFLNRALNLNLEPKLKQLLQQLKAQMPDITETKDIWNQWWRTQGSAWATQLKAVMNQYSIGQTWVFTKQQEKVLKQYYNANLFLLECLNSDFYVSLEVRKRIQDTLLLPMVEIKKYK
;
A
#
# COMPACT_ATOMS: atom_id res chain seq x y z
N ARG A 1 -5.64 -24.82 -5.95
CA ARG A 1 -4.28 -24.22 -5.91
C ARG A 1 -3.45 -24.94 -6.96
N LYS A 2 -2.93 -24.26 -8.00
CA LYS A 2 -2.05 -24.91 -8.98
C LYS A 2 -0.70 -25.23 -8.30
N ASN A 3 -0.22 -26.46 -8.42
CA ASN A 3 1.13 -26.95 -8.09
C ASN A 3 1.50 -27.11 -6.60
N TYR A 4 0.54 -27.38 -5.70
CA TYR A 4 0.90 -27.86 -4.34
C TYR A 4 1.26 -29.35 -4.34
N PHE A 5 0.61 -30.11 -5.22
CA PHE A 5 0.91 -31.51 -5.49
C PHE A 5 1.55 -31.63 -6.87
N PHE A 6 2.49 -32.56 -7.00
CA PHE A 6 3.23 -32.84 -8.23
C PHE A 6 3.31 -34.35 -8.45
N ARG A 7 3.54 -34.78 -9.69
CA ARG A 7 3.57 -36.21 -10.05
C ARG A 7 4.94 -36.80 -9.68
N GLN A 8 4.94 -38.07 -9.30
CA GLN A 8 6.17 -38.83 -9.06
C GLN A 8 7.15 -38.71 -10.24
N THR A 9 6.65 -38.90 -11.46
CA THR A 9 7.44 -38.80 -12.70
C THR A 9 8.12 -37.45 -12.91
N GLU A 10 7.51 -36.36 -12.41
CA GLU A 10 8.08 -35.01 -12.51
C GLU A 10 9.28 -34.86 -11.57
N VAL A 11 9.17 -35.40 -10.35
CA VAL A 11 10.26 -35.38 -9.37
C VAL A 11 11.40 -36.30 -9.80
N GLU A 12 11.08 -37.49 -10.27
CA GLU A 12 12.05 -38.45 -10.81
C GLU A 12 12.81 -37.85 -11.98
N GLN A 13 12.16 -37.09 -12.87
CA GLN A 13 12.85 -36.39 -13.95
C GLN A 13 13.87 -35.36 -13.40
N TYR A 14 13.48 -34.56 -12.41
CA TYR A 14 14.41 -33.62 -11.78
C TYR A 14 15.60 -34.30 -11.10
N ILE A 15 15.37 -35.46 -10.50
CA ILE A 15 16.42 -36.27 -9.89
C ILE A 15 17.33 -36.87 -10.98
N ALA A 16 16.76 -37.43 -12.03
CA ALA A 16 17.49 -38.01 -13.17
C ALA A 16 18.38 -36.97 -13.84
N ASP A 17 17.83 -35.78 -14.11
CA ASP A 17 18.56 -34.64 -14.69
C ASP A 17 19.72 -34.19 -13.80
N TYR A 18 19.61 -34.36 -12.48
CA TYR A 18 20.70 -34.08 -11.56
C TYR A 18 21.76 -35.19 -11.57
N ILE A 19 21.32 -36.45 -11.42
CA ILE A 19 22.19 -37.62 -11.36
C ILE A 19 23.05 -37.72 -12.62
N CYS A 20 22.46 -37.55 -13.82
CA CYS A 20 23.18 -37.72 -15.09
C CYS A 20 24.37 -36.75 -15.28
N ASN A 21 24.45 -35.68 -14.48
CA ASN A 21 25.54 -34.72 -14.50
C ASN A 21 26.64 -35.01 -13.45
N LEU A 22 26.55 -36.10 -12.68
CA LEU A 22 27.58 -36.51 -11.73
C LEU A 22 28.74 -37.26 -12.43
N PRO A 23 30.00 -37.12 -11.95
CA PRO A 23 31.18 -37.64 -12.65
C PRO A 23 31.18 -39.15 -12.96
N ASP A 24 30.46 -39.95 -12.18
CA ASP A 24 30.41 -41.42 -12.29
C ASP A 24 28.99 -41.97 -12.52
N ALA A 25 28.06 -41.11 -12.93
CA ALA A 25 26.67 -41.54 -13.11
C ALA A 25 26.49 -42.43 -14.34
N LYS A 26 25.67 -43.47 -14.19
CA LYS A 26 25.17 -44.23 -15.33
C LYS A 26 24.28 -43.30 -16.15
N THR A 27 24.51 -43.24 -17.46
CA THR A 27 23.71 -42.44 -18.40
C THR A 27 22.66 -43.26 -19.14
N ASP A 28 22.63 -44.57 -18.90
CA ASP A 28 21.60 -45.47 -19.42
C ASP A 28 20.21 -45.05 -18.88
N PRO A 29 19.19 -44.88 -19.74
CA PRO A 29 17.87 -44.41 -19.32
C PRO A 29 17.17 -45.31 -18.29
N GLU A 30 17.28 -46.63 -18.39
CA GLU A 30 16.64 -47.55 -17.45
C GLU A 30 17.33 -47.51 -16.08
N ALA A 31 18.67 -47.47 -16.08
CA ALA A 31 19.44 -47.30 -14.86
C ALA A 31 19.15 -45.96 -14.16
N LEU A 32 19.08 -44.86 -14.92
CA LEU A 32 18.75 -43.53 -14.38
C LEU A 32 17.35 -43.48 -13.78
N GLN A 33 16.38 -44.15 -14.39
CA GLN A 33 15.02 -44.20 -13.86
C GLN A 33 14.96 -44.97 -12.54
N LEU A 34 15.59 -46.16 -12.47
CA LEU A 34 15.70 -46.94 -11.24
C LEU A 34 16.40 -46.16 -10.11
N ASP A 35 17.50 -45.50 -10.43
CA ASP A 35 18.26 -44.69 -9.46
C ASP A 35 17.42 -43.50 -8.98
N SER A 36 16.66 -42.86 -9.88
CA SER A 36 15.81 -41.71 -9.54
C SER A 36 14.63 -42.09 -8.64
N GLU A 37 13.97 -43.21 -8.91
CA GLU A 37 12.92 -43.75 -8.05
C GLU A 37 13.47 -44.12 -6.66
N ALA A 38 14.64 -44.77 -6.62
CA ALA A 38 15.29 -45.14 -5.35
C ALA A 38 15.66 -43.90 -4.51
N VAL A 39 16.18 -42.85 -5.14
CA VAL A 39 16.47 -41.58 -4.46
C VAL A 39 15.20 -40.91 -3.96
N LEU A 40 14.13 -40.86 -4.76
CA LEU A 40 12.85 -40.29 -4.32
C LEU A 40 12.30 -41.03 -3.09
N LYS A 41 12.31 -42.36 -3.11
CA LYS A 41 11.90 -43.18 -1.95
C LYS A 41 12.81 -42.97 -0.74
N SER A 42 14.10 -42.73 -0.94
CA SER A 42 15.02 -42.37 0.15
C SER A 42 14.69 -41.00 0.76
N ILE A 43 14.42 -39.98 -0.06
CA ILE A 43 13.99 -38.64 0.40
C ILE A 43 12.71 -38.73 1.23
N GLU A 44 11.76 -39.56 0.78
CA GLU A 44 10.52 -39.84 1.48
C GLU A 44 10.74 -40.52 2.83
N ALA A 45 11.52 -41.62 2.86
CA ALA A 45 11.69 -42.44 4.05
C ALA A 45 12.64 -41.86 5.11
N GLN A 46 13.70 -41.15 4.69
CA GLN A 46 14.80 -40.77 5.59
C GLN A 46 14.83 -39.27 5.93
N HIS A 47 14.46 -38.41 4.97
CA HIS A 47 14.58 -36.96 5.15
C HIS A 47 13.25 -36.29 5.48
N GLY A 48 12.13 -36.97 5.19
CA GLY A 48 10.79 -36.43 5.42
C GLY A 48 10.56 -35.10 4.72
N LEU A 49 11.31 -34.81 3.64
CA LEU A 49 11.21 -33.54 2.92
C LEU A 49 10.06 -33.58 1.92
N LEU A 50 9.93 -34.71 1.23
CA LEU A 50 8.83 -35.03 0.32
C LEU A 50 8.02 -36.18 0.92
N VAL A 51 6.73 -36.20 0.63
CA VAL A 51 5.82 -37.27 1.07
C VAL A 51 4.84 -37.60 -0.03
N GLU A 52 4.59 -38.89 -0.21
CA GLU A 52 3.53 -39.40 -1.09
C GLU A 52 2.16 -39.17 -0.42
N ARG A 53 1.29 -38.39 -1.08
CA ARG A 53 -0.04 -38.01 -0.58
C ARG A 53 -1.14 -38.90 -1.12
N ALA A 54 -0.92 -39.41 -2.31
CA ALA A 54 -1.71 -40.43 -2.99
C ALA A 54 -0.77 -41.17 -3.95
N ARG A 55 -1.19 -42.34 -4.44
CA ARG A 55 -0.35 -43.14 -5.35
C ARG A 55 0.21 -42.31 -6.51
N GLY A 56 1.53 -42.18 -6.57
CA GLY A 56 2.25 -41.41 -7.59
C GLY A 56 2.10 -39.89 -7.52
N ILE A 57 1.61 -39.35 -6.40
CA ILE A 57 1.39 -37.92 -6.17
C ILE A 57 2.13 -37.49 -4.91
N TYR A 58 3.05 -36.54 -5.07
CA TYR A 58 3.93 -36.05 -4.02
C TYR A 58 3.65 -34.59 -3.66
N SER A 59 4.14 -34.19 -2.50
CA SER A 59 4.22 -32.80 -2.03
C SER A 59 5.40 -32.64 -1.09
N PHE A 60 5.82 -31.40 -0.83
CA PHE A 60 6.65 -31.12 0.36
C PHE A 60 5.89 -31.53 1.64
N SER A 61 6.62 -32.04 2.63
CA SER A 61 6.05 -32.44 3.91
C SER A 61 5.42 -31.28 4.67
N HIS A 62 6.04 -30.11 4.56
CA HIS A 62 5.58 -28.87 5.16
C HIS A 62 5.69 -27.70 4.18
N LEU A 63 4.77 -26.74 4.29
CA LEU A 63 4.76 -25.54 3.44
C LEU A 63 6.04 -24.71 3.62
N THR A 64 6.57 -24.63 4.84
CA THR A 64 7.82 -23.90 5.13
C THR A 64 9.02 -24.41 4.34
N PHE A 65 9.12 -25.72 4.08
CA PHE A 65 10.17 -26.25 3.22
C PHE A 65 9.98 -25.78 1.78
N GLN A 66 8.76 -25.87 1.26
CA GLN A 66 8.43 -25.37 -0.07
C GLN A 66 8.81 -23.89 -0.21
N GLU A 67 8.42 -23.06 0.76
CA GLU A 67 8.71 -21.61 0.77
C GLU A 67 10.21 -21.34 0.82
N TYR A 68 10.93 -22.04 1.71
CA TYR A 68 12.38 -21.92 1.85
C TYR A 68 13.14 -22.35 0.60
N PHE A 69 12.86 -23.53 0.04
CA PHE A 69 13.54 -24.00 -1.16
C PHE A 69 13.20 -23.15 -2.38
N THR A 70 11.97 -22.60 -2.45
CA THR A 70 11.59 -21.63 -3.48
C THR A 70 12.43 -20.36 -3.37
N ALA A 71 12.48 -19.75 -2.17
CA ALA A 71 13.28 -18.55 -1.92
C ALA A 71 14.76 -18.78 -2.21
N ARG A 72 15.32 -19.86 -1.67
CA ARG A 72 16.71 -20.27 -1.89
C ARG A 72 17.00 -20.43 -3.38
N LYS A 73 16.18 -21.16 -4.13
CA LYS A 73 16.39 -21.36 -5.58
C LYS A 73 16.39 -20.05 -6.37
N ILE A 74 15.59 -19.07 -5.95
CA ILE A 74 15.53 -17.74 -6.58
C ILE A 74 16.85 -16.99 -6.38
N VAL A 75 17.44 -17.05 -5.18
CA VAL A 75 18.54 -16.15 -4.78
C VAL A 75 19.94 -16.77 -4.82
N THR A 76 20.08 -18.10 -4.92
CA THR A 76 21.40 -18.77 -4.89
C THR A 76 22.10 -18.89 -6.24
N THR A 77 21.53 -18.36 -7.31
CA THR A 77 22.17 -18.41 -8.63
C THR A 77 23.36 -17.45 -8.69
N SER A 78 24.51 -17.92 -9.15
CA SER A 78 25.72 -17.09 -9.31
C SER A 78 25.71 -16.21 -10.57
N ASN A 79 24.79 -16.44 -11.52
CA ASN A 79 24.65 -15.63 -12.72
C ASN A 79 23.78 -14.39 -12.43
N PRO A 80 24.33 -13.16 -12.51
CA PRO A 80 23.60 -11.94 -12.16
C PRO A 80 22.34 -11.70 -12.99
N GLU A 81 22.36 -11.99 -14.30
CA GLU A 81 21.21 -11.76 -15.19
C GLU A 81 20.05 -12.70 -14.84
N VAL A 82 20.38 -13.97 -14.57
CA VAL A 82 19.37 -14.97 -14.17
C VAL A 82 18.81 -14.66 -12.79
N LEU A 83 19.65 -14.18 -11.86
CA LEU A 83 19.22 -13.71 -10.54
C LEU A 83 18.27 -12.52 -10.66
N GLU A 84 18.61 -11.53 -11.48
CA GLU A 84 17.75 -10.37 -11.73
C GLU A 84 16.40 -10.79 -12.30
N GLN A 85 16.39 -11.64 -13.34
CA GLN A 85 15.16 -12.14 -13.95
C GLN A 85 14.29 -12.93 -12.94
N ALA A 86 14.91 -13.73 -12.07
CA ALA A 86 14.21 -14.47 -11.03
C ALA A 86 13.59 -13.54 -9.98
N MET A 87 14.32 -12.50 -9.54
CA MET A 87 13.79 -11.48 -8.63
C MET A 87 12.67 -10.65 -9.28
N GLN A 88 12.81 -10.31 -10.56
CA GLN A 88 11.76 -9.60 -11.32
C GLN A 88 10.48 -10.44 -11.37
N ASN A 89 10.60 -11.75 -11.61
CA ASN A 89 9.48 -12.68 -11.60
C ASN A 89 8.84 -12.77 -10.20
N LEU A 90 9.65 -12.95 -9.16
CA LEU A 90 9.17 -12.96 -7.76
C LEU A 90 8.38 -11.70 -7.44
N ALA A 91 8.88 -10.52 -7.80
CA ALA A 91 8.22 -9.24 -7.56
C ALA A 91 6.82 -9.13 -8.21
N THR A 92 6.53 -9.87 -9.29
CA THR A 92 5.18 -9.88 -9.89
C THR A 92 4.12 -10.47 -8.96
N HIS A 93 4.53 -11.27 -7.98
CA HIS A 93 3.65 -11.91 -7.01
C HIS A 93 3.41 -11.07 -5.74
N ILE A 94 3.80 -9.78 -5.71
CA ILE A 94 3.72 -8.92 -4.51
C ILE A 94 2.32 -8.77 -3.91
N THR A 95 1.27 -8.98 -4.71
CA THR A 95 -0.14 -8.91 -4.25
C THR A 95 -0.71 -10.27 -3.80
N GLU A 96 0.08 -11.34 -3.91
CA GLU A 96 -0.33 -12.71 -3.58
C GLU A 96 0.19 -13.11 -2.19
N VAL A 97 -0.74 -13.24 -1.23
CA VAL A 97 -0.43 -13.58 0.17
C VAL A 97 0.43 -14.85 0.31
N ARG A 98 0.24 -15.85 -0.56
CA ARG A 98 0.99 -17.12 -0.53
C ARG A 98 2.49 -16.97 -0.80
N TRP A 99 2.93 -15.85 -1.38
CA TRP A 99 4.33 -15.59 -1.68
C TRP A 99 5.03 -14.77 -0.59
N ARG A 100 4.28 -14.30 0.42
CA ARG A 100 4.79 -13.42 1.47
C ARG A 100 6.04 -13.99 2.15
N GLU A 101 5.98 -15.24 2.59
CA GLU A 101 7.12 -15.89 3.25
C GLU A 101 8.29 -16.13 2.29
N VAL A 102 8.03 -16.39 1.01
CA VAL A 102 9.08 -16.51 -0.01
C VAL A 102 9.84 -15.19 -0.18
N PHE A 103 9.14 -14.04 -0.17
CA PHE A 103 9.79 -12.72 -0.19
C PHE A 103 10.66 -12.50 1.05
N LEU A 104 10.14 -12.77 2.26
CA LEU A 104 10.89 -12.58 3.50
C LEU A 104 12.15 -13.45 3.55
N LEU A 105 12.02 -14.73 3.18
CA LEU A 105 13.15 -15.65 3.11
C LEU A 105 14.17 -15.21 2.04
N ALA A 106 13.71 -14.77 0.86
CA ALA A 106 14.60 -14.29 -0.20
C ALA A 106 15.37 -13.04 0.25
N LEU A 107 14.69 -12.07 0.87
CA LEU A 107 15.30 -10.85 1.41
C LEU A 107 16.32 -11.17 2.52
N GLY A 108 16.06 -12.17 3.37
CA GLY A 108 16.96 -12.58 4.43
C GLY A 108 18.17 -13.40 3.97
N ILE A 109 18.07 -14.09 2.83
CA ILE A 109 19.20 -14.86 2.26
C ILE A 109 20.12 -13.95 1.43
N LEU A 110 19.58 -12.92 0.77
CA LEU A 110 20.36 -12.01 -0.05
C LEU A 110 21.37 -11.21 0.81
N PRO A 111 22.60 -10.97 0.32
CA PRO A 111 23.55 -10.08 1.01
C PRO A 111 23.05 -8.64 1.15
N SER A 112 22.21 -8.20 0.21
CA SER A 112 21.52 -6.91 0.24
C SER A 112 20.11 -7.04 -0.32
N ALA A 113 19.14 -6.45 0.37
CA ALA A 113 17.74 -6.43 -0.04
C ALA A 113 17.40 -5.33 -1.05
N ASP A 114 18.36 -4.45 -1.39
CA ASP A 114 18.15 -3.26 -2.22
C ASP A 114 17.46 -3.56 -3.56
N SER A 115 18.02 -4.49 -4.35
CA SER A 115 17.51 -4.81 -5.68
C SER A 115 16.09 -5.38 -5.64
N LEU A 116 15.83 -6.31 -4.72
CA LEU A 116 14.51 -6.93 -4.61
C LEU A 116 13.45 -5.94 -4.10
N LEU A 117 13.76 -5.11 -3.11
CA LEU A 117 12.85 -4.08 -2.61
C LEU A 117 12.53 -3.03 -3.68
N GLN A 118 13.50 -2.62 -4.50
CA GLN A 118 13.26 -1.74 -5.63
C GLN A 118 12.33 -2.38 -6.67
N LEU A 119 12.53 -3.66 -6.99
CA LEU A 119 11.66 -4.41 -7.91
C LEU A 119 10.24 -4.53 -7.35
N MET A 120 10.10 -4.83 -6.05
CA MET A 120 8.80 -4.83 -5.36
C MET A 120 8.13 -3.47 -5.48
N LYS A 121 8.83 -2.36 -5.18
CA LYS A 121 8.30 -0.99 -5.32
C LYS A 121 7.82 -0.70 -6.74
N GLN A 122 8.61 -1.07 -7.76
CA GLN A 122 8.23 -0.91 -9.16
C GLN A 122 6.94 -1.68 -9.51
N GLN A 123 6.78 -2.91 -9.00
CA GLN A 123 5.57 -3.70 -9.23
C GLN A 123 4.35 -3.11 -8.51
N VAL A 124 4.53 -2.62 -7.28
CA VAL A 124 3.49 -1.90 -6.54
C VAL A 124 3.02 -0.66 -7.32
N ASP A 125 3.93 0.15 -7.83
CA ASP A 125 3.59 1.35 -8.61
C ASP A 125 2.87 1.00 -9.92
N LYS A 126 3.26 -0.09 -10.58
CA LYS A 126 2.61 -0.58 -11.81
C LYS A 126 1.12 -0.91 -11.61
N LEU A 127 0.69 -1.31 -10.40
CA LEU A 127 -0.72 -1.63 -10.10
C LEU A 127 -1.66 -0.46 -10.43
N VAL A 128 -1.21 0.77 -10.16
CA VAL A 128 -2.01 1.99 -10.33
C VAL A 128 -1.60 2.82 -11.55
N ALA A 129 -0.44 2.54 -12.16
CA ALA A 129 0.16 3.37 -13.20
C ALA A 129 -0.70 3.54 -14.46
N ARG A 130 -1.46 2.50 -14.85
CA ARG A 130 -2.25 2.50 -16.10
C ARG A 130 -3.62 3.16 -15.95
N SER A 131 -4.10 3.39 -14.73
CA SER A 131 -5.43 3.92 -14.50
C SER A 131 -5.41 5.43 -14.29
N HIS A 132 -5.91 6.19 -15.27
CA HIS A 132 -6.02 7.65 -15.18
C HIS A 132 -6.84 8.09 -13.96
N ASN A 133 -7.92 7.38 -13.64
CA ASN A 133 -8.76 7.70 -12.48
C ASN A 133 -7.99 7.53 -11.16
N LEU A 134 -7.27 6.42 -11.01
CA LEU A 134 -6.45 6.17 -9.81
C LEU A 134 -5.30 7.18 -9.70
N GLN A 135 -4.69 7.57 -10.83
CA GLN A 135 -3.65 8.61 -10.82
C GLN A 135 -4.19 9.98 -10.42
N LYS A 136 -5.39 10.38 -10.88
CA LYS A 136 -6.05 11.61 -10.42
C LYS A 136 -6.35 11.55 -8.93
N PHE A 137 -6.84 10.40 -8.45
CA PHE A 137 -7.08 10.18 -7.02
C PHE A 137 -5.80 10.32 -6.20
N LEU A 138 -4.72 9.62 -6.56
CA LEU A 138 -3.43 9.71 -5.86
C LEU A 138 -2.85 11.13 -5.90
N LYS A 139 -3.06 11.88 -6.98
CA LYS A 139 -2.69 13.30 -7.05
C LYS A 139 -3.49 14.14 -6.04
N SER A 140 -4.80 13.90 -5.92
CA SER A 140 -5.65 14.54 -4.92
C SER A 140 -5.22 14.20 -3.49
N VAL A 141 -4.97 12.92 -3.21
CA VAL A 141 -4.44 12.44 -1.92
C VAL A 141 -3.10 13.09 -1.58
N ASN A 142 -2.15 13.09 -2.51
CA ASN A 142 -0.85 13.74 -2.30
C ASN A 142 -0.99 15.24 -2.06
N ARG A 143 -1.86 15.91 -2.80
CA ARG A 143 -2.12 17.33 -2.61
C ARG A 143 -2.66 17.60 -1.21
N ARG A 144 -3.66 16.84 -0.76
CA ARG A 144 -4.22 16.98 0.60
C ARG A 144 -3.17 16.74 1.68
N ALA A 145 -2.31 15.74 1.47
CA ALA A 145 -1.23 15.40 2.40
C ALA A 145 -0.21 16.54 2.60
N ILE A 146 0.03 17.37 1.59
CA ILE A 146 0.95 18.53 1.71
C ILE A 146 0.27 19.81 2.21
N LEU A 147 -1.07 19.87 2.29
CA LEU A 147 -1.78 21.04 2.82
C LEU A 147 -1.63 21.18 4.33
N ILE A 148 -1.46 20.06 5.02
CA ILE A 148 -1.26 20.01 6.47
C ILE A 148 0.24 20.09 6.69
N GLN A 149 0.70 21.27 7.09
CA GLN A 149 2.10 21.54 7.41
C GLN A 149 2.38 21.16 8.87
N GLY A 150 3.61 20.76 9.20
CA GLY A 150 4.03 20.51 10.58
C GLY A 150 4.29 19.03 10.90
N SER A 151 3.75 18.57 12.03
CA SER A 151 4.24 17.41 12.81
C SER A 151 4.26 16.06 12.09
N TYR A 152 3.54 15.90 10.97
CA TYR A 152 3.46 14.63 10.25
C TYR A 152 4.07 14.73 8.86
N LYS A 153 4.83 13.69 8.47
CA LYS A 153 5.38 13.61 7.11
C LYS A 153 4.25 13.38 6.09
N PRO A 154 4.34 13.95 4.87
CA PRO A 154 3.32 13.77 3.84
C PRO A 154 2.98 12.30 3.52
N VAL A 155 3.95 11.39 3.61
CA VAL A 155 3.73 9.95 3.37
C VAL A 155 2.75 9.32 4.37
N VAL A 156 2.80 9.72 5.64
CA VAL A 156 1.88 9.28 6.69
C VAL A 156 0.46 9.73 6.32
N MET A 157 0.30 11.01 5.97
CA MET A 157 -1.00 11.57 5.59
C MET A 157 -1.57 10.94 4.32
N ARG A 158 -0.72 10.59 3.34
CA ARG A 158 -1.16 9.84 2.15
C ARG A 158 -1.73 8.48 2.52
N ALA A 159 -1.04 7.74 3.40
CA ALA A 159 -1.50 6.43 3.87
C ALA A 159 -2.82 6.54 4.61
N PHE A 160 -2.93 7.51 5.52
CA PHE A 160 -4.14 7.79 6.25
C PHE A 160 -5.32 8.10 5.30
N PHE A 161 -5.16 9.04 4.37
CA PHE A 161 -6.25 9.45 3.48
C PHE A 161 -6.71 8.32 2.56
N LEU A 162 -5.77 7.49 2.09
CA LEU A 162 -6.10 6.36 1.24
C LEU A 162 -6.89 5.28 2.01
N ALA A 163 -6.48 4.97 3.24
CA ALA A 163 -7.20 4.02 4.10
C ALA A 163 -8.64 4.48 4.39
N ASN A 164 -8.82 5.78 4.67
CA ASN A 164 -10.14 6.35 4.94
C ASN A 164 -11.07 6.35 3.73
N GLU A 165 -10.57 6.66 2.54
CA GLU A 165 -11.37 6.61 1.31
C GLU A 165 -11.82 5.17 1.01
N LEU A 166 -10.97 4.19 1.29
CA LEU A 166 -11.25 2.77 1.09
C LEU A 166 -12.02 2.13 2.24
N SER A 167 -12.23 2.85 3.35
CA SER A 167 -12.81 2.34 4.59
C SER A 167 -12.13 1.05 5.08
N ILE A 168 -10.80 1.07 5.12
CA ILE A 168 -9.94 -0.01 5.63
C ILE A 168 -9.13 0.47 6.83
N ASP A 169 -8.50 -0.48 7.52
CA ASP A 169 -7.62 -0.22 8.66
C ASP A 169 -6.41 0.64 8.25
N GLN A 170 -5.93 1.46 9.18
CA GLN A 170 -4.91 2.48 8.94
C GLN A 170 -3.48 1.95 9.21
N ASP A 171 -3.27 0.64 9.11
CA ASP A 171 -2.04 -0.06 9.49
C ASP A 171 -0.77 0.55 8.87
N LEU A 172 -0.81 0.92 7.59
CA LEU A 172 0.32 1.58 6.92
C LEU A 172 0.62 2.96 7.52
N SER A 173 -0.40 3.72 7.89
CA SER A 173 -0.22 5.02 8.55
C SER A 173 0.41 4.86 9.92
N PHE A 174 -0.09 3.90 10.72
CA PHE A 174 0.46 3.60 12.04
C PHE A 174 1.91 3.13 11.96
N LEU A 175 2.22 2.24 11.02
CA LEU A 175 3.58 1.74 10.81
C LEU A 175 4.54 2.87 10.41
N LEU A 176 4.11 3.80 9.55
CA LEU A 176 4.90 4.98 9.18
C LEU A 176 5.12 5.94 10.37
N CYS A 177 4.12 6.13 11.24
CA CYS A 177 4.30 6.94 12.45
C CYS A 177 5.37 6.36 13.36
N LYS A 178 5.32 5.04 13.57
CA LYS A 178 6.34 4.32 14.35
C LYS A 178 7.73 4.46 13.73
N GLU A 179 7.84 4.25 12.42
CA GLU A 179 9.11 4.40 11.68
C GLU A 179 9.72 5.80 11.83
N PHE A 180 8.88 6.84 11.82
CA PHE A 180 9.33 8.22 11.95
C PHE A 180 9.38 8.73 13.39
N GLN A 181 9.15 7.86 14.39
CA GLN A 181 9.14 8.21 15.81
C GLN A 181 8.23 9.41 16.11
N LEU A 182 7.08 9.47 15.43
CA LEU A 182 6.07 10.49 15.68
C LEU A 182 5.31 10.08 16.95
N ASN A 183 5.11 11.02 17.88
CA ASN A 183 4.47 10.76 19.18
C ASN A 183 3.17 9.95 19.06
N GLU A 184 2.96 9.03 20.00
CA GLU A 184 1.80 8.12 20.09
C GLU A 184 0.45 8.82 20.29
N ASP A 185 0.42 10.14 20.44
CA ASP A 185 -0.78 10.99 20.39
C ASP A 185 -1.37 11.08 18.96
N PHE A 186 -1.46 9.93 18.27
CA PHE A 186 -2.30 9.70 17.11
C PHE A 186 -3.81 9.83 17.46
N ASP A 187 -4.15 10.26 18.68
CA ASP A 187 -5.48 10.71 19.08
C ASP A 187 -5.86 12.07 18.44
N ILE A 188 -4.85 12.84 17.98
CA ILE A 188 -5.05 14.03 17.15
C ILE A 188 -5.66 13.67 15.78
N ASP A 189 -5.47 12.42 15.31
CA ASP A 189 -5.96 11.91 14.02
C ASP A 189 -7.46 11.56 13.98
N ARG A 190 -8.12 11.37 15.13
CA ARG A 190 -9.58 11.17 15.15
C ARG A 190 -10.35 12.49 14.92
N LEU A 191 -9.73 13.62 15.25
CA LEU A 191 -10.32 14.96 15.20
C LEU A 191 -9.99 15.71 13.91
N LEU A 192 -8.76 15.63 13.38
CA LEU A 192 -8.37 16.39 12.17
C LEU A 192 -9.05 15.92 10.88
N ASN A 193 -9.21 14.60 10.73
CA ASN A 193 -9.54 13.99 9.45
C ASN A 193 -11.02 13.67 9.25
N HIS A 194 -11.78 13.50 10.34
CA HIS A 194 -13.24 13.61 10.27
C HIS A 194 -13.68 15.02 9.91
N VAL A 195 -12.92 16.04 10.30
CA VAL A 195 -13.24 17.45 10.06
C VAL A 195 -12.99 17.84 8.61
N LEU A 196 -11.85 17.49 7.99
CA LEU A 196 -11.50 18.04 6.67
C LEU A 196 -12.21 17.43 5.45
N ASN A 197 -12.73 16.20 5.54
CA ASN A 197 -13.41 15.56 4.41
C ASN A 197 -14.88 15.24 4.69
N ARG A 198 -15.17 14.49 5.75
CA ARG A 198 -16.57 14.12 6.05
C ARG A 198 -17.38 15.29 6.58
N ALA A 199 -16.80 16.17 7.40
CA ALA A 199 -17.52 17.37 7.84
C ALA A 199 -17.60 18.41 6.71
N PHE A 200 -16.57 18.59 5.87
CA PHE A 200 -16.67 19.50 4.69
C PHE A 200 -17.78 19.03 3.75
N ASP A 201 -17.84 17.74 3.40
CA ASP A 201 -18.86 17.21 2.51
C ASP A 201 -20.25 17.18 3.14
N ARG A 202 -20.37 16.78 4.42
CA ARG A 202 -21.68 16.77 5.11
C ARG A 202 -22.19 18.18 5.33
N THR A 203 -21.36 19.09 5.85
CA THR A 203 -21.77 20.45 6.14
C THR A 203 -22.05 21.22 4.84
N LEU A 204 -21.23 21.07 3.79
CA LEU A 204 -21.51 21.70 2.49
C LEU A 204 -22.76 21.09 1.82
N ASN A 205 -22.96 19.77 1.86
CA ASN A 205 -24.18 19.16 1.31
C ASN A 205 -25.43 19.59 2.11
N ARG A 206 -25.36 19.68 3.44
CA ARG A 206 -26.45 20.23 4.27
C ARG A 206 -26.72 21.70 3.92
N VAL A 207 -25.67 22.50 3.79
CA VAL A 207 -25.72 23.92 3.37
C VAL A 207 -26.37 24.10 2.00
N LEU A 208 -26.08 23.22 1.04
CA LEU A 208 -26.60 23.33 -0.32
C LEU A 208 -28.00 22.74 -0.50
N LEU A 209 -28.43 21.83 0.38
CA LEU A 209 -29.66 21.04 0.21
C LEU A 209 -30.76 21.35 1.23
N THR A 210 -30.48 22.12 2.30
CA THR A 210 -31.44 22.33 3.39
C THR A 210 -31.53 23.79 3.86
N THR A 211 -32.72 24.20 4.31
CA THR A 211 -32.98 25.44 5.06
C THR A 211 -32.97 25.17 6.58
N ASP A 212 -32.18 24.18 7.01
CA ASP A 212 -32.29 23.56 8.33
C ASP A 212 -31.59 24.37 9.44
N ILE A 213 -32.05 24.15 10.67
CA ILE A 213 -31.98 25.08 11.81
C ILE A 213 -30.62 25.14 12.54
N ASP A 214 -29.69 24.22 12.26
CA ASP A 214 -28.43 24.07 13.03
C ASP A 214 -27.14 24.25 12.21
N ILE A 215 -27.22 24.82 11.00
CA ILE A 215 -26.06 25.01 10.11
C ILE A 215 -25.00 25.95 10.73
N GLU A 216 -25.43 26.91 11.55
CA GLU A 216 -24.62 27.95 12.21
C GLU A 216 -23.51 27.35 13.09
N THR A 217 -23.92 26.41 13.96
CA THR A 217 -23.02 25.74 14.90
C THR A 217 -22.07 24.80 14.16
N ASP A 218 -22.58 24.02 13.21
CA ASP A 218 -21.78 23.09 12.41
C ASP A 218 -20.72 23.82 11.59
N LEU A 219 -21.08 24.91 10.89
CA LEU A 219 -20.16 25.72 10.08
C LEU A 219 -19.10 26.43 10.93
N THR A 220 -19.50 27.01 12.06
CA THR A 220 -18.58 27.73 12.93
C THR A 220 -17.59 26.79 13.59
N LEU A 221 -18.08 25.68 14.18
CA LEU A 221 -17.24 24.66 14.80
C LEU A 221 -16.23 24.11 13.81
N PHE A 222 -16.68 23.89 12.58
CA PHE A 222 -15.88 23.41 11.49
C PHE A 222 -14.76 24.37 11.08
N LEU A 223 -15.07 25.64 10.81
CA LEU A 223 -14.04 26.62 10.42
C LEU A 223 -13.06 26.85 11.56
N ASN A 224 -13.53 26.88 12.80
CA ASN A 224 -12.67 26.96 13.98
C ASN A 224 -11.67 25.80 14.03
N ARG A 225 -12.16 24.56 13.85
CA ARG A 225 -11.31 23.37 13.82
C ARG A 225 -10.32 23.42 12.66
N ALA A 226 -10.75 23.79 11.46
CA ALA A 226 -9.88 23.90 10.29
C ALA A 226 -8.78 24.97 10.49
N LEU A 227 -9.11 26.11 11.09
CA LEU A 227 -8.17 27.21 11.33
C LEU A 227 -7.19 26.94 12.48
N ASN A 228 -7.54 26.07 13.41
CA ASN A 228 -6.62 25.56 14.43
C ASN A 228 -5.55 24.64 13.84
N LEU A 229 -5.74 24.14 12.61
CA LEU A 229 -4.74 23.34 11.93
C LEU A 229 -3.63 24.22 11.38
N ASN A 230 -2.45 23.63 11.27
CA ASN A 230 -1.33 24.24 10.59
C ASN A 230 -1.45 24.02 9.07
N LEU A 231 -2.43 24.69 8.47
CA LEU A 231 -2.69 24.62 7.03
C LEU A 231 -1.69 25.46 6.24
N GLU A 232 -1.55 25.15 4.95
CA GLU A 232 -0.90 26.03 3.97
C GLU A 232 -1.37 27.49 4.15
N PRO A 233 -0.45 28.48 4.24
CA PRO A 233 -0.78 29.86 4.60
C PRO A 233 -1.90 30.48 3.76
N LYS A 234 -1.89 30.22 2.45
CA LYS A 234 -2.91 30.74 1.52
C LYS A 234 -4.29 30.15 1.78
N LEU A 235 -4.37 28.84 2.06
CA LEU A 235 -5.64 28.19 2.42
C LEU A 235 -6.15 28.72 3.76
N LYS A 236 -5.26 28.86 4.76
CA LYS A 236 -5.62 29.41 6.07
C LYS A 236 -6.20 30.82 5.96
N GLN A 237 -5.57 31.67 5.16
CA GLN A 237 -6.04 33.04 4.91
C GLN A 237 -7.42 33.05 4.23
N LEU A 238 -7.64 32.22 3.21
CA LEU A 238 -8.94 32.13 2.54
C LEU A 238 -10.05 31.66 3.49
N LEU A 239 -9.77 30.69 4.35
CA LEU A 239 -10.72 30.21 5.36
C LEU A 239 -10.97 31.27 6.46
N GLN A 240 -9.96 32.06 6.84
CA GLN A 240 -10.14 33.19 7.77
C GLN A 240 -11.03 34.29 7.17
N GLN A 241 -10.84 34.60 5.88
CA GLN A 241 -11.70 35.56 5.17
C GLN A 241 -13.15 35.08 5.10
N LEU A 242 -13.38 33.79 4.81
CA LEU A 242 -14.71 33.20 4.81
C LEU A 242 -15.34 33.23 6.21
N LYS A 243 -14.57 32.92 7.26
CA LYS A 243 -15.05 32.98 8.65
C LYS A 243 -15.43 34.41 9.05
N ALA A 244 -14.65 35.41 8.64
CA ALA A 244 -14.92 36.82 8.98
C ALA A 244 -16.19 37.39 8.34
N GLN A 245 -16.72 36.74 7.29
CA GLN A 245 -17.98 37.15 6.65
C GLN A 245 -19.22 36.65 7.40
N MET A 246 -19.06 35.66 8.30
CA MET A 246 -20.16 35.05 9.05
C MET A 246 -20.50 35.86 10.30
N PRO A 247 -21.77 35.86 10.76
CA PRO A 247 -22.12 36.36 12.08
C PRO A 247 -21.38 35.61 13.19
N ASP A 248 -21.28 36.21 14.37
CA ASP A 248 -20.76 35.49 15.54
C ASP A 248 -21.76 34.38 15.96
N ILE A 249 -21.26 33.28 16.51
CA ILE A 249 -22.12 32.18 16.99
C ILE A 249 -22.98 32.58 18.19
N THR A 250 -22.62 33.66 18.88
CA THR A 250 -23.41 34.25 19.97
C THR A 250 -24.59 35.09 19.49
N GLU A 251 -24.68 35.38 18.20
CA GLU A 251 -25.79 36.14 17.62
C GLU A 251 -27.09 35.33 17.57
N THR A 252 -28.21 36.03 17.46
CA THR A 252 -29.52 35.37 17.38
C THR A 252 -29.69 34.61 16.07
N LYS A 253 -30.46 33.52 16.14
CA LYS A 253 -30.84 32.71 14.98
C LYS A 253 -31.52 33.52 13.86
N ASP A 254 -32.23 34.59 14.20
CA ASP A 254 -32.85 35.46 13.22
C ASP A 254 -31.81 36.24 12.39
N ILE A 255 -30.73 36.69 13.02
CA ILE A 255 -29.60 37.34 12.34
C ILE A 255 -28.92 36.35 11.39
N TRP A 256 -28.67 35.13 11.86
CA TRP A 256 -28.11 34.07 11.03
C TRP A 256 -29.00 33.68 9.85
N ASN A 257 -30.31 33.53 10.08
CA ASN A 257 -31.28 33.27 9.02
C ASN A 257 -31.32 34.39 7.97
N GLN A 258 -31.27 35.65 8.42
CA GLN A 258 -31.24 36.81 7.53
C GLN A 258 -29.94 36.87 6.73
N TRP A 259 -28.80 36.64 7.39
CA TRP A 259 -27.50 36.55 6.72
C TRP A 259 -27.47 35.42 5.70
N TRP A 260 -27.98 34.24 6.06
CA TRP A 260 -28.02 33.09 5.16
C TRP A 260 -28.84 33.36 3.90
N ARG A 261 -30.02 33.99 4.05
CA ARG A 261 -30.89 34.37 2.92
C ARG A 261 -30.27 35.42 2.00
N THR A 262 -29.42 36.29 2.52
CA THR A 262 -28.85 37.42 1.77
C THR A 262 -27.46 37.14 1.21
N GLN A 263 -26.59 36.48 1.97
CA GLN A 263 -25.18 36.26 1.64
C GLN A 263 -24.79 34.76 1.56
N GLY A 264 -25.59 33.86 2.15
CA GLY A 264 -25.25 32.44 2.30
C GLY A 264 -24.94 31.72 0.97
N SER A 265 -25.70 31.99 -0.10
CA SER A 265 -25.45 31.37 -1.42
C SER A 265 -24.11 31.81 -2.03
N ALA A 266 -23.80 33.11 -1.97
CA ALA A 266 -22.53 33.64 -2.47
C ALA A 266 -21.35 33.11 -1.64
N TRP A 267 -21.52 33.09 -0.30
CA TRP A 267 -20.55 32.53 0.63
C TRP A 267 -20.28 31.04 0.38
N ALA A 268 -21.32 30.23 0.25
CA ALA A 268 -21.20 28.79 -0.04
C ALA A 268 -20.51 28.53 -1.38
N THR A 269 -20.76 29.38 -2.38
CA THR A 269 -20.08 29.31 -3.68
C THR A 269 -18.59 29.63 -3.55
N GLN A 270 -18.22 30.65 -2.76
CA GLN A 270 -16.82 30.97 -2.47
C GLN A 270 -16.13 29.83 -1.72
N LEU A 271 -16.76 29.28 -0.68
CA LEU A 271 -16.24 28.13 0.05
C LEU A 271 -16.02 26.93 -0.89
N LYS A 272 -17.00 26.62 -1.75
CA LYS A 272 -16.88 25.54 -2.75
C LYS A 272 -15.74 25.79 -3.74
N ALA A 273 -15.53 27.03 -4.17
CA ALA A 273 -14.41 27.39 -5.04
C ALA A 273 -13.06 27.15 -4.36
N VAL A 274 -12.91 27.56 -3.09
CA VAL A 274 -11.71 27.27 -2.29
C VAL A 274 -11.51 25.77 -2.15
N MET A 275 -12.56 25.02 -1.80
CA MET A 275 -12.48 23.56 -1.67
C MET A 275 -12.04 22.87 -2.96
N ASN A 276 -12.64 23.24 -4.08
CA ASN A 276 -12.28 22.72 -5.41
C ASN A 276 -10.84 23.08 -5.78
N GLN A 277 -10.43 24.33 -5.50
CA GLN A 277 -9.07 24.79 -5.72
C GLN A 277 -8.09 23.88 -5.01
N TYR A 278 -8.38 23.40 -3.79
CA TYR A 278 -7.49 22.57 -2.97
C TYR A 278 -7.79 21.06 -3.02
N SER A 279 -8.76 20.64 -3.85
CA SER A 279 -9.20 19.23 -3.97
C SER A 279 -9.72 18.64 -2.65
N ILE A 280 -10.32 19.49 -1.80
CA ILE A 280 -10.97 19.12 -0.53
C ILE A 280 -12.43 18.78 -0.83
N GLY A 281 -12.97 17.72 -0.23
CA GLY A 281 -14.37 17.31 -0.44
C GLY A 281 -14.69 16.73 -1.82
N GLN A 282 -13.66 16.25 -2.54
CA GLN A 282 -13.89 15.47 -3.76
C GLN A 282 -14.34 14.06 -3.37
N THR A 283 -15.59 13.73 -3.65
CA THR A 283 -16.09 12.37 -3.52
C THR A 283 -15.61 11.52 -4.71
N TRP A 284 -14.98 10.38 -4.42
CA TRP A 284 -14.55 9.45 -5.45
C TRP A 284 -15.52 8.29 -5.58
N VAL A 285 -16.01 8.05 -6.80
CA VAL A 285 -16.80 6.86 -7.12
C VAL A 285 -15.89 5.90 -7.87
N PHE A 286 -15.47 4.83 -7.18
CA PHE A 286 -14.65 3.78 -7.78
C PHE A 286 -15.51 2.63 -8.29
N THR A 287 -15.09 2.01 -9.39
CA THR A 287 -15.64 0.70 -9.74
C THR A 287 -15.13 -0.35 -8.75
N LYS A 288 -15.85 -1.47 -8.59
CA LYS A 288 -15.39 -2.61 -7.75
C LYS A 288 -13.97 -3.07 -8.10
N GLN A 289 -13.60 -3.01 -9.38
CA GLN A 289 -12.26 -3.35 -9.84
C GLN A 289 -11.22 -2.32 -9.41
N GLN A 290 -11.53 -1.03 -9.50
CA GLN A 290 -10.63 0.05 -9.03
C GLN A 290 -10.41 -0.03 -7.52
N GLU A 291 -11.48 -0.27 -6.76
CA GLU A 291 -11.41 -0.44 -5.30
C GLU A 291 -10.55 -1.64 -4.92
N LYS A 292 -10.72 -2.78 -5.62
CA LYS A 292 -9.87 -3.97 -5.42
C LYS A 292 -8.40 -3.67 -5.70
N VAL A 293 -8.10 -2.97 -6.80
CA VAL A 293 -6.72 -2.58 -7.14
C VAL A 293 -6.13 -1.62 -6.10
N LEU A 294 -6.91 -0.66 -5.60
CA LEU A 294 -6.46 0.26 -4.55
C LEU A 294 -6.19 -0.46 -3.22
N LYS A 295 -7.03 -1.43 -2.84
CA LYS A 295 -6.79 -2.28 -1.66
C LYS A 295 -5.52 -3.12 -1.83
N GLN A 296 -5.31 -3.72 -3.00
CA GLN A 296 -4.06 -4.43 -3.32
C GLN A 296 -2.85 -3.50 -3.28
N TYR A 297 -2.97 -2.29 -3.83
CA TYR A 297 -1.92 -1.28 -3.80
C TYR A 297 -1.57 -0.86 -2.37
N TYR A 298 -2.56 -0.62 -1.51
CA TYR A 298 -2.34 -0.28 -0.10
C TYR A 298 -1.63 -1.42 0.64
N ASN A 299 -2.16 -2.65 0.55
CA ASN A 299 -1.59 -3.81 1.24
C ASN A 299 -0.18 -4.15 0.75
N ALA A 300 0.10 -3.97 -0.53
CA ALA A 300 1.43 -4.20 -1.08
C ALA A 300 2.44 -3.12 -0.65
N ASN A 301 2.01 -1.86 -0.46
CA ASN A 301 2.84 -0.83 0.16
C ASN A 301 3.07 -1.10 1.66
N LEU A 302 2.06 -1.61 2.37
CA LEU A 302 2.21 -2.07 3.76
C LEU A 302 3.27 -3.17 3.86
N PHE A 303 3.13 -4.23 3.07
CA PHE A 303 4.11 -5.31 3.07
C PHE A 303 5.51 -4.84 2.65
N LEU A 304 5.62 -3.95 1.67
CA LEU A 304 6.91 -3.35 1.30
C LEU A 304 7.56 -2.60 2.47
N LEU A 305 6.77 -1.85 3.25
CA LEU A 305 7.27 -1.12 4.42
C LEU A 305 7.63 -2.09 5.57
N GLU A 306 6.87 -3.16 5.78
CA GLU A 306 7.23 -4.23 6.73
C GLU A 306 8.60 -4.84 6.39
N CYS A 307 8.82 -5.16 5.11
CA CYS A 307 10.11 -5.66 4.64
C CYS A 307 11.22 -4.61 4.83
N LEU A 308 10.92 -3.34 4.57
CA LEU A 308 11.89 -2.26 4.76
C LEU A 308 12.25 -2.07 6.25
N ASN A 309 11.33 -2.31 7.16
CA ASN A 309 11.52 -2.16 8.61
C ASN A 309 12.00 -3.45 9.31
N SER A 310 12.28 -4.50 8.55
CA SER A 310 12.86 -5.75 9.04
C SER A 310 14.39 -5.63 9.17
N ASP A 311 15.03 -6.59 9.83
CA ASP A 311 16.48 -6.62 10.09
C ASP A 311 17.35 -6.94 8.85
N PHE A 312 16.82 -6.74 7.63
CA PHE A 312 17.55 -6.94 6.39
C PHE A 312 18.50 -5.78 6.11
N TYR A 313 19.65 -6.08 5.51
CA TYR A 313 20.54 -5.02 5.02
C TYR A 313 19.89 -4.30 3.84
N VAL A 314 19.63 -3.00 4.02
CA VAL A 314 19.13 -2.08 2.99
C VAL A 314 19.93 -0.80 3.07
N SER A 315 20.44 -0.31 1.94
CA SER A 315 21.17 0.95 1.92
C SER A 315 20.26 2.14 2.26
N LEU A 316 20.85 3.17 2.88
CA LEU A 316 20.12 4.39 3.25
C LEU A 316 19.50 5.09 2.04
N GLU A 317 20.17 5.05 0.89
CA GLU A 317 19.67 5.63 -0.36
C GLU A 317 18.38 4.94 -0.81
N VAL A 318 18.38 3.60 -0.86
CA VAL A 318 17.20 2.82 -1.27
C VAL A 318 16.06 2.98 -0.28
N ARG A 319 16.34 2.95 1.03
CA ARG A 319 15.36 3.19 2.08
C ARG A 319 14.68 4.54 1.92
N LYS A 320 15.47 5.61 1.82
CA LYS A 320 14.95 6.96 1.67
C LYS A 320 14.15 7.11 0.38
N ARG A 321 14.64 6.57 -0.74
CA ARG A 321 13.94 6.61 -2.03
C ARG A 321 12.57 5.92 -1.98
N ILE A 322 12.48 4.74 -1.35
CA ILE A 322 11.21 4.02 -1.19
C ILE A 322 10.25 4.82 -0.31
N GLN A 323 10.71 5.32 0.84
CA GLN A 323 9.91 6.11 1.77
C GLN A 323 9.40 7.41 1.16
N ASP A 324 10.25 8.15 0.43
CA ASP A 324 9.88 9.42 -0.19
C ASP A 324 8.88 9.24 -1.34
N THR A 325 8.94 8.10 -2.03
CA THR A 325 8.08 7.81 -3.20
C THR A 325 6.86 6.94 -2.91
N LEU A 326 6.64 6.57 -1.65
CA LEU A 326 5.50 5.76 -1.21
C LEU A 326 4.18 6.53 -1.41
N LEU A 327 3.21 5.85 -2.02
CA LEU A 327 1.85 6.35 -2.27
C LEU A 327 1.77 7.62 -3.16
N LEU A 328 2.84 7.96 -3.87
CA LEU A 328 2.85 9.10 -4.79
C LEU A 328 2.15 8.75 -6.13
N PRO A 329 1.52 9.72 -6.79
CA PRO A 329 1.14 9.56 -8.20
C PRO A 329 2.40 9.44 -9.08
N MET A 330 2.29 8.74 -10.20
CA MET A 330 3.42 8.44 -11.08
C MET A 330 4.17 9.69 -11.58
N VAL A 331 3.46 10.81 -11.75
CA VAL A 331 4.05 12.09 -12.18
C VAL A 331 5.04 12.65 -11.15
N GLU A 332 4.81 12.40 -9.86
CA GLU A 332 5.68 12.84 -8.77
C GLU A 332 6.85 11.86 -8.60
N ILE A 333 6.60 10.54 -8.72
CA ILE A 333 7.65 9.50 -8.64
C ILE A 333 8.74 9.72 -9.70
N LYS A 334 8.36 10.15 -10.91
CA LYS A 334 9.32 10.43 -12.00
C LYS A 334 10.33 11.53 -11.68
N LYS A 335 10.08 12.38 -10.68
CA LYS A 335 11.02 13.43 -10.24
C LYS A 335 12.17 12.90 -9.37
N TYR A 336 12.07 11.64 -8.93
CA TYR A 336 13.07 10.91 -8.15
C TYR A 336 13.85 9.89 -9.01
N LYS A 337 13.81 10.07 -10.32
CA LYS A 337 14.69 9.41 -11.29
C LYS A 337 15.76 10.41 -11.68
#